data_AF-A0A081BN14-F1
#
_entry.id   AF-A0A081BN14-F1
#
_cell.length_a   1.000
_cell.length_b   1.000
_cell.length_c   1.000
_cell.angle_alpha   90.00
_cell.angle_beta   90.00
_cell.angle_gamma   90.00
#
_symmetry.space_group_name_H-M   'P 1'
#
loop_
_entity.id
_entity.type
_entity.pdbx_description
1 polymer ?
#
loop_
_entity_poly.entity_id
_entity_poly.type
_entity_poly.pdbx_seq_one_letter_code
_entity_poly.pdbx_strand_id
1 'polypeptide(L)'
;MISKHLLNQAKAFLCWDAFPEVAIQLAPIQAAVAYYYPPSPDVHSIVVFYQPDAQDFSPPFFLLFHEIGHYLQYQAHQRAGTLAHFYAALQADNGAEKATFERDSWERGAVALNAFFERHQMKKERLLAEYAAYADRCVMSYQ
;
A
#
# COMPACT_ATOMS: atom_id res chain seq x y z
N MET A 1 2.87 -16.13 -7.73
CA MET A 1 4.18 -15.92 -7.07
C MET A 1 4.83 -14.72 -7.69
N ILE A 2 5.04 -13.70 -6.88
CA ILE A 2 5.67 -12.44 -7.27
C ILE A 2 7.16 -12.53 -6.94
N SER A 3 8.01 -12.12 -7.88
CA SER A 3 9.45 -12.06 -7.65
C SER A 3 9.85 -10.74 -6.98
N LYS A 4 11.01 -10.74 -6.30
CA LYS A 4 11.63 -9.51 -5.78
C LYS A 4 11.87 -8.46 -6.87
N HIS A 5 12.18 -8.91 -8.10
CA HIS A 5 12.36 -8.02 -9.24
C HIS A 5 11.07 -7.26 -9.57
N LEU A 6 9.93 -7.95 -9.59
CA LEU A 6 8.64 -7.32 -9.88
C LEU A 6 8.20 -6.37 -8.76
N LEU A 7 8.49 -6.69 -7.49
CA LEU A 7 8.32 -5.77 -6.37
C LEU A 7 9.14 -4.48 -6.54
N ASN A 8 10.40 -4.59 -6.94
CA ASN A 8 11.25 -3.42 -7.21
C ASN A 8 10.73 -2.58 -8.39
N GLN A 9 10.20 -3.22 -9.44
CA GLN A 9 9.57 -2.52 -10.57
C GLN A 9 8.33 -1.74 -10.14
N ALA A 10 7.45 -2.33 -9.32
CA ALA A 10 6.30 -1.63 -8.78
C ALA A 10 6.70 -0.43 -7.92
N LYS A 11 7.71 -0.58 -7.05
CA LYS A 11 8.29 0.55 -6.32
C LYS A 11 8.76 1.67 -7.26
N ALA A 12 9.52 1.33 -8.30
CA ALA A 12 10.05 2.32 -9.24
C ALA A 12 8.93 3.06 -9.98
N PHE A 13 7.93 2.33 -10.48
CA PHE A 13 6.73 2.92 -11.09
C PHE A 13 6.02 3.89 -10.15
N LEU A 14 5.78 3.49 -8.90
CA LEU A 14 5.07 4.33 -7.94
C LEU A 14 5.86 5.59 -7.56
N CYS A 15 7.17 5.49 -7.34
CA CYS A 15 8.02 6.62 -6.94
C CYS A 15 8.39 7.57 -8.08
N TRP A 16 8.51 7.09 -9.32
CA TRP A 16 9.11 7.89 -10.40
C TRP A 16 8.09 8.24 -11.49
N ASP A 17 7.16 7.34 -11.78
CA ASP A 17 6.23 7.52 -12.88
C ASP A 17 4.87 8.05 -12.39
N ALA A 18 4.35 7.53 -11.28
CA ALA A 18 2.98 7.81 -10.83
C ALA A 18 2.89 8.90 -9.74
N PHE A 19 3.75 8.84 -8.72
CA PHE A 19 3.67 9.71 -7.53
C PHE A 19 5.09 10.19 -7.11
N PRO A 20 5.67 11.18 -7.83
CA PRO A 20 7.04 11.64 -7.61
C PRO A 20 7.32 12.21 -6.21
N GLU A 21 6.27 12.63 -5.50
CA GLU A 21 6.30 13.11 -4.11
C GLU A 21 6.32 11.99 -3.05
N VAL A 22 6.18 10.72 -3.45
CA VAL A 22 6.16 9.56 -2.55
C VAL A 22 7.53 8.87 -2.54
N ALA A 23 8.14 8.79 -1.37
CA ALA A 23 9.34 8.01 -1.14
C ALA A 23 8.99 6.60 -0.62
N ILE A 24 9.35 5.55 -1.36
CA ILE A 24 9.13 4.16 -0.94
C ILE A 24 10.45 3.51 -0.50
N GLN A 25 10.48 2.99 0.72
CA GLN A 25 11.58 2.18 1.25
C GLN A 25 11.12 0.72 1.44
N LEU A 26 11.82 -0.21 0.77
CA LEU A 26 11.65 -1.64 1.03
C LEU A 26 12.69 -2.04 2.08
N ALA A 27 12.24 -2.33 3.30
CA ALA A 27 13.11 -2.63 4.43
C ALA A 27 13.14 -4.16 4.69
N PRO A 28 14.28 -4.85 4.45
CA PRO A 28 14.38 -6.26 4.76
C PRO A 28 14.37 -6.46 6.28
N ILE A 29 13.50 -7.33 6.78
CA ILE A 29 13.46 -7.73 8.19
C ILE A 29 13.66 -9.25 8.30
N GLN A 30 14.64 -9.65 9.10
CA GLN A 30 14.86 -11.06 9.45
C GLN A 30 14.19 -11.44 10.78
N ALA A 31 13.85 -10.43 11.61
CA ALA A 31 13.15 -10.55 12.89
C ALA A 31 12.37 -9.25 13.18
N ALA A 32 11.46 -9.26 14.16
CA ALA A 32 10.77 -8.05 14.60
C ALA A 32 11.77 -7.03 15.14
N VAL A 33 11.84 -5.86 14.51
CA VAL A 33 12.70 -4.73 14.91
C VAL A 33 11.85 -3.47 15.00
N ALA A 34 12.05 -2.69 16.05
CA ALA A 34 11.43 -1.38 16.23
C ALA A 34 12.47 -0.28 15.99
N TYR A 35 12.14 0.71 15.16
CA TYR A 35 12.93 1.94 15.02
C TYR A 35 11.99 3.12 14.77
N TYR A 36 12.37 4.29 15.26
CA TYR A 36 11.62 5.53 15.08
C TYR A 36 12.40 6.44 14.12
N TYR A 37 11.76 6.89 13.05
CA TYR A 37 12.30 7.89 12.14
C TYR A 37 11.34 9.08 12.11
N PRO A 38 11.79 10.31 12.41
CA PRO A 38 10.90 11.47 12.45
C PRO A 38 10.40 11.80 11.03
N PRO A 39 9.12 12.19 10.86
CA PRO A 39 8.61 12.58 9.55
C PRO A 39 9.27 13.87 9.07
N SER A 40 9.76 13.88 7.83
CA SER A 40 10.04 15.13 7.12
C SER A 40 8.71 15.71 6.64
N PRO A 41 8.38 16.98 6.93
CA PRO A 41 7.07 17.55 6.61
C PRO A 41 6.74 17.59 5.11
N ASP A 42 7.74 17.43 4.23
CA ASP A 42 7.59 17.60 2.78
C ASP A 42 7.65 16.29 1.97
N VAL A 43 7.72 15.11 2.61
CA VAL A 43 7.87 13.82 1.89
C VAL A 43 6.93 12.75 2.44
N HIS A 44 5.99 12.30 1.59
CA HIS A 44 5.14 11.15 1.89
C HIS A 44 5.96 9.87 1.83
N SER A 45 6.12 9.19 2.96
CA SER A 45 7.00 8.01 3.05
C SER A 45 6.19 6.74 3.25
N ILE A 46 6.44 5.74 2.41
CA ILE A 46 5.90 4.38 2.53
C ILE A 46 7.05 3.44 2.86
N VAL A 47 6.93 2.69 3.95
CA VAL A 47 7.91 1.68 4.34
C VAL A 47 7.25 0.31 4.28
N VAL A 48 7.75 -0.57 3.42
CA VAL A 48 7.26 -1.95 3.32
C VAL A 48 8.31 -2.89 3.87
N PHE A 49 7.95 -3.58 4.95
CA PHE A 49 8.77 -4.61 5.57
C PHE A 49 8.60 -5.94 4.86
N TYR A 50 9.69 -6.64 4.58
CA TYR A 50 9.64 -7.94 3.90
C TYR A 50 10.75 -8.88 4.36
N GLN A 51 10.50 -10.19 4.26
CA GLN A 51 11.52 -11.21 4.50
C GLN A 51 12.41 -11.36 3.26
N PRO A 52 13.74 -11.14 3.36
CA PRO A 52 14.62 -11.11 2.19
C PRO A 52 14.70 -12.43 1.43
N ASP A 53 14.54 -13.55 2.14
CA ASP A 53 14.66 -14.91 1.62
C ASP A 53 13.30 -15.55 1.29
N ALA A 54 12.22 -14.76 1.29
CA ALA A 54 10.90 -15.22 0.90
C ALA A 54 10.91 -15.74 -0.55
N GLN A 55 10.25 -16.87 -0.80
CA GLN A 55 10.06 -17.37 -2.16
C GLN A 55 8.95 -16.61 -2.90
N ASP A 56 7.99 -16.02 -2.15
CA ASP A 56 6.88 -15.26 -2.70
C ASP A 56 6.80 -13.86 -2.09
N PHE A 57 6.93 -12.84 -2.93
CA PHE A 57 6.85 -11.44 -2.56
C PHE A 57 5.43 -10.86 -2.77
N SER A 58 4.41 -11.71 -2.96
CA SER A 58 3.03 -11.24 -3.15
C SER A 58 2.54 -10.38 -1.97
N PRO A 59 2.73 -10.76 -0.69
CA PRO A 59 2.30 -9.93 0.43
C PRO A 59 2.92 -8.51 0.45
N PRO A 60 4.25 -8.31 0.43
CA PRO A 60 4.81 -6.95 0.41
C PRO A 60 4.46 -6.21 -0.88
N PHE A 61 4.27 -6.91 -2.00
CA PHE A 61 3.78 -6.31 -3.24
C PHE A 61 2.35 -5.77 -3.09
N PHE A 62 1.42 -6.55 -2.52
CA PHE A 62 0.05 -6.09 -2.30
C PHE A 62 -0.03 -4.97 -1.26
N LEU A 63 0.71 -5.09 -0.15
CA LEU A 63 0.80 -4.04 0.86
C LEU A 63 1.31 -2.72 0.27
N LEU A 64 2.28 -2.76 -0.65
CA LEU A 64 2.77 -1.55 -1.29
C LEU A 64 1.66 -0.76 -1.99
N PHE A 65 0.76 -1.43 -2.72
CA PHE A 65 -0.36 -0.77 -3.38
C PHE A 65 -1.45 -0.32 -2.40
N HIS A 66 -1.65 -1.04 -1.30
CA HIS A 66 -2.52 -0.61 -0.21
C HIS A 66 -2.04 0.68 0.44
N GLU A 67 -0.74 0.83 0.73
CA GLU A 67 -0.20 2.08 1.30
C GLU A 67 -0.34 3.26 0.33
N ILE A 68 -0.27 3.02 -0.98
CA ILE A 68 -0.64 4.02 -2.00
C ILE A 68 -2.13 4.39 -1.91
N GLY A 69 -2.99 3.43 -1.57
CA GLY A 69 -4.39 3.69 -1.24
C GLY A 69 -4.55 4.72 -0.13
N HIS A 70 -3.83 4.57 0.98
CA HIS A 70 -3.83 5.54 2.08
C HIS A 70 -3.26 6.90 1.67
N TYR A 71 -2.22 6.92 0.84
CA TYR A 71 -1.72 8.16 0.26
C TYR A 71 -2.81 8.91 -0.54
N LEU A 72 -3.55 8.18 -1.40
CA LEU A 72 -4.64 8.75 -2.19
C LEU A 72 -5.82 9.21 -1.33
N GLN A 73 -6.13 8.48 -0.25
CA GLN A 73 -7.11 8.92 0.76
C GLN A 73 -6.68 10.22 1.42
N TYR A 74 -5.43 10.29 1.90
CA TYR A 74 -4.88 11.49 2.52
C TYR A 74 -5.02 12.70 1.58
N GLN A 75 -4.62 12.57 0.32
CA GLN A 75 -4.74 13.63 -0.69
C GLN A 75 -6.19 14.06 -0.91
N ALA A 76 -7.14 13.13 -0.89
CA ALA A 76 -8.56 13.45 -1.00
C ALA A 76 -9.07 14.24 0.22
N HIS A 77 -8.74 13.79 1.44
CA HIS A 77 -9.12 14.46 2.68
C HIS A 77 -8.44 15.83 2.87
N GLN A 78 -7.19 15.98 2.43
CA GLN A 78 -6.49 17.27 2.42
C GLN A 78 -7.22 18.28 1.53
N ARG A 79 -7.57 17.89 0.29
CA ARG A 79 -8.32 18.75 -0.64
C ARG A 79 -9.73 19.09 -0.15
N ALA A 80 -10.37 18.16 0.57
CA ALA A 80 -11.70 18.37 1.14
C ALA A 80 -11.69 19.13 2.48
N GLY A 81 -10.52 19.42 3.07
CA GLY A 81 -10.42 20.05 4.38
C GLY A 81 -10.85 19.15 5.55
N THR A 82 -10.81 17.82 5.38
CA THR A 82 -11.31 16.83 6.35
C THR A 82 -10.21 15.93 6.92
N LEU A 83 -8.96 16.41 6.98
CA LEU A 83 -7.81 15.65 7.50
C LEU A 83 -8.00 15.10 8.92
N ALA A 84 -8.72 15.81 9.79
CA ALA A 84 -9.02 15.31 11.13
C ALA A 84 -9.77 13.96 11.10
N HIS A 85 -10.69 13.78 10.14
CA HIS A 85 -11.43 12.53 9.96
C HIS A 85 -10.52 11.42 9.41
N PHE A 86 -9.61 11.74 8.49
CA PHE A 86 -8.62 10.79 8.00
C PHE A 86 -7.79 10.22 9.15
N TYR A 87 -7.24 11.08 10.02
CA TYR A 87 -6.42 10.63 11.14
C TYR A 87 -7.23 9.85 12.18
N ALA A 88 -8.47 10.25 12.46
CA ALA A 88 -9.34 9.52 13.37
C ALA A 88 -9.65 8.11 12.85
N ALA A 89 -9.99 7.97 11.56
CA ALA A 89 -10.27 6.68 10.94
C ALA A 89 -9.02 5.80 10.82
N LEU A 90 -7.85 6.39 10.53
CA LEU A 90 -6.58 5.67 10.48
C LEU A 90 -6.22 5.07 11.86
N GLN A 91 -6.49 5.79 12.94
CA GLN A 91 -6.18 5.39 14.32
C GLN A 91 -7.25 4.52 14.99
N ALA A 92 -8.41 4.31 14.36
CA ALA A 92 -9.43 3.43 14.91
C ALA A 92 -8.90 1.99 15.05
N ASP A 93 -9.09 1.39 16.23
CA ASP A 93 -8.55 0.06 16.55
C ASP A 93 -9.17 -1.04 15.67
N ASN A 94 -10.50 -1.08 15.59
CA ASN A 94 -11.29 -2.04 14.81
C ASN A 94 -12.73 -1.54 14.63
N GLY A 95 -13.59 -2.38 14.04
CA GLY A 95 -15.00 -2.12 13.81
C GLY A 95 -15.33 -1.69 12.38
N ALA A 96 -16.62 -1.46 12.14
CA ALA A 96 -17.16 -1.20 10.80
C ALA A 96 -16.55 0.05 10.14
N GLU A 97 -16.25 1.09 10.91
CA GLU A 97 -15.62 2.32 10.40
C GLU A 97 -14.19 2.04 9.91
N LYS A 98 -13.37 1.37 10.73
CA LYS A 98 -12.02 0.95 10.36
C LYS A 98 -12.04 0.04 9.14
N ALA A 99 -12.90 -0.99 9.14
CA ALA A 99 -13.03 -1.89 7.99
C ALA A 99 -13.42 -1.16 6.70
N THR A 100 -14.28 -0.14 6.78
CA THR A 100 -14.68 0.68 5.62
C THR A 100 -13.52 1.56 5.14
N PHE A 101 -12.81 2.22 6.06
CA PHE A 101 -11.63 3.03 5.75
C PHE A 101 -10.54 2.20 5.07
N GLU A 102 -10.24 1.02 5.60
CA GLU A 102 -9.25 0.10 5.05
C GLU A 102 -9.67 -0.44 3.68
N ARG A 103 -10.95 -0.76 3.49
CA ARG A 103 -11.48 -1.20 2.19
C ARG A 103 -11.30 -0.14 1.10
N ASP A 104 -11.63 1.12 1.37
CA ASP A 104 -11.43 2.21 0.40
C ASP A 104 -9.94 2.38 0.05
N SER A 105 -9.03 2.17 1.01
CA SER A 105 -7.58 2.13 0.75
C SER A 105 -7.22 1.01 -0.23
N TRP A 106 -7.68 -0.22 0.02
CA TRP A 106 -7.46 -1.37 -0.88
C TRP A 106 -8.03 -1.15 -2.29
N GLU A 107 -9.22 -0.56 -2.41
CA GLU A 107 -9.87 -0.25 -3.68
C GLU A 107 -9.08 0.79 -4.50
N ARG A 108 -8.60 1.87 -3.85
CA ARG A 108 -7.71 2.85 -4.48
C ARG A 108 -6.38 2.24 -4.90
N GLY A 109 -5.82 1.37 -4.06
CA GLY A 109 -4.62 0.60 -4.38
C GLY A 109 -4.82 -0.31 -5.60
N ALA A 110 -6.01 -0.90 -5.77
CA ALA A 110 -6.33 -1.73 -6.93
C ALA A 110 -6.27 -0.93 -8.24
N VAL A 111 -6.71 0.33 -8.21
CA VAL A 111 -6.62 1.23 -9.38
C VAL A 111 -5.15 1.49 -9.75
N ALA A 112 -4.30 1.78 -8.76
CA ALA A 112 -2.86 1.98 -8.99
C ALA A 112 -2.18 0.70 -9.49
N LEU A 113 -2.55 -0.46 -8.94
CA LEU A 113 -2.06 -1.77 -9.38
C LEU A 113 -2.46 -2.08 -10.83
N ASN A 114 -3.71 -1.79 -11.20
CA ASN A 114 -4.18 -1.95 -12.57
C ASN A 114 -3.39 -1.05 -13.54
N ALA A 115 -3.14 0.20 -13.16
CA ALA A 115 -2.32 1.13 -13.95
C ALA A 115 -0.88 0.63 -14.12
N PHE A 116 -0.28 0.05 -13.07
CA PHE A 116 1.04 -0.59 -13.14
C PHE A 116 1.07 -1.72 -14.18
N PHE A 117 0.08 -2.61 -14.15
CA PHE A 117 0.00 -3.71 -15.12
C PHE A 117 -0.25 -3.26 -16.54
N GLU A 118 -1.09 -2.25 -16.75
CA GLU A 118 -1.35 -1.67 -18.07
C GLU A 118 -0.08 -1.03 -18.65
N ARG A 119 0.66 -0.27 -17.83
CA ARG A 119 1.93 0.35 -18.22
C ARG A 119 2.96 -0.66 -18.68
N HIS A 120 3.01 -1.83 -18.03
CA HIS A 120 3.99 -2.88 -18.30
C HIS A 120 3.46 -3.98 -19.24
N GLN A 121 2.23 -3.81 -19.76
CA GLN A 121 1.57 -4.78 -20.65
C GLN A 121 1.52 -6.21 -20.06
N MET A 122 1.31 -6.30 -18.74
CA MET A 122 1.31 -7.57 -18.02
C MET A 122 -0.11 -8.18 -18.00
N LYS A 123 -0.18 -9.51 -18.02
CA LYS A 123 -1.44 -10.23 -17.74
C LYS A 123 -1.85 -10.00 -16.29
N LYS A 124 -3.02 -9.40 -16.08
CA LYS A 124 -3.42 -8.82 -14.79
C LYS A 124 -4.49 -9.62 -14.06
N GLU A 125 -5.23 -10.49 -14.76
CA GLU A 125 -6.45 -11.12 -14.26
C GLU A 125 -6.21 -11.92 -12.98
N ARG A 126 -5.19 -12.78 -13.00
CA ARG A 126 -4.83 -13.62 -11.85
C ARG A 126 -4.35 -12.78 -10.66
N LEU A 127 -3.46 -11.82 -10.90
CA LEU A 127 -2.85 -11.04 -9.82
C LEU A 127 -3.83 -10.05 -9.20
N LEU A 128 -4.75 -9.48 -9.98
CA LEU A 128 -5.84 -8.65 -9.45
C LEU A 128 -6.79 -9.47 -8.58
N ALA A 129 -7.10 -10.72 -8.96
CA ALA A 129 -7.89 -11.62 -8.13
C ALA A 129 -7.15 -12.01 -6.84
N GLU A 130 -5.85 -12.31 -6.91
CA GLU A 130 -5.02 -12.60 -5.72
C GLU A 130 -4.93 -11.38 -4.79
N TYR A 131 -4.82 -10.17 -5.33
CA TYR A 131 -4.85 -8.91 -4.59
C TYR A 131 -6.19 -8.71 -3.87
N ALA A 132 -7.31 -8.85 -4.58
CA ALA A 132 -8.64 -8.72 -3.98
C ALA A 132 -8.86 -9.73 -2.85
N ALA A 133 -8.47 -11.00 -3.05
CA ALA A 133 -8.56 -12.02 -2.02
C ALA A 133 -7.66 -11.73 -0.81
N TYR A 134 -6.51 -11.08 -1.01
CA TYR A 134 -5.64 -10.64 0.07
C TYR A 134 -6.25 -9.47 0.84
N ALA A 135 -6.78 -8.47 0.12
CA ALA A 135 -7.48 -7.32 0.68
C ALA A 135 -8.66 -7.75 1.56
N ASP A 136 -9.50 -8.67 1.08
CA ASP A 136 -10.65 -9.18 1.84
C ASP A 136 -10.22 -9.80 3.17
N ARG A 137 -9.15 -10.60 3.18
CA ARG A 137 -8.61 -11.20 4.42
C ARG A 137 -8.12 -10.13 5.40
N CYS A 138 -7.43 -9.09 4.91
CA CYS A 138 -6.98 -7.98 5.75
C CYS A 138 -8.16 -7.19 6.31
N VAL A 139 -9.15 -6.85 5.48
CA VAL A 139 -10.34 -6.10 5.93
C VAL A 139 -11.14 -6.89 6.97
N MET A 140 -11.27 -8.22 6.80
CA MET A 140 -11.94 -9.08 7.78
C MET A 140 -11.24 -9.11 9.15
N SER A 141 -9.94 -8.84 9.24
CA SER A 141 -9.24 -8.78 10.53
C SER A 141 -9.60 -7.56 11.38
N TYR A 142 -10.31 -6.57 10.82
CA TYR A 142 -10.80 -5.40 11.52
C TYR A 142 -12.28 -5.51 11.94
N GLN A 143 -12.96 -6.60 11.59
CA GLN A 143 -14.35 -6.86 12.01
C GLN A 143 -14.37 -7.49 13.41
#